data_AF-A0A2M8CHZ5-F1
#
_entry.id   AF-A0A2M8CHZ5-F1
#
_cell.length_a   1.000
_cell.length_b   1.000
_cell.length_c   1.000
_cell.angle_alpha   90.00
_cell.angle_beta   90.00
_cell.angle_gamma   90.00
#
_symmetry.space_group_name_H-M   'P 1'
#
loop_
_entity.id
_entity.type
_entity.pdbx_description
1 polymer ?
#
loop_
_entity_poly.entity_id
_entity_poly.type
_entity_poly.pdbx_seq_one_letter_code
_entity_poly.pdbx_strand_id
1 'polypeptide(L)'
;MNFLRKNIIYFFGLLLVYSCSRHDKSNHEFTTKITDGIYLETYSIYRQGAWGTDIFTDYLTDSTSFRLFIDTYDTEDEAISFSVKEDTIILTKYHFTKDREKDIVYKKIFPIEELKSINRFE
;
A
#
# COMPACT_ATOMS: atom_id res chain seq x y z
N MET A 1 23.29 -11.61 -42.72
CA MET A 1 23.26 -11.43 -41.24
C MET A 1 22.21 -10.40 -40.77
N ASN A 2 21.08 -10.25 -41.48
CA ASN A 2 20.09 -9.19 -41.19
C ASN A 2 18.71 -9.70 -40.76
N PHE A 3 18.45 -11.01 -40.84
CA PHE A 3 17.14 -11.59 -40.51
C PHE A 3 16.98 -11.89 -39.01
N LEU A 4 18.04 -12.36 -38.34
CA LEU A 4 18.06 -12.65 -36.89
C LEU A 4 17.97 -11.40 -36.00
N ARG A 5 18.39 -10.23 -36.50
CA ARG A 5 18.37 -8.96 -35.74
C ARG A 5 16.98 -8.33 -35.61
N LYS A 6 16.09 -8.52 -36.60
CA LYS A 6 14.74 -7.94 -36.58
C LYS A 6 13.81 -8.66 -35.59
N ASN A 7 13.92 -9.99 -35.46
CA ASN A 7 13.03 -10.79 -34.61
C ASN A 7 13.33 -10.66 -33.10
N ILE A 8 14.58 -10.38 -32.72
CA ILE A 8 14.95 -10.13 -31.31
C ILE A 8 14.31 -8.86 -30.75
N ILE A 9 14.13 -7.83 -31.59
CA ILE A 9 13.50 -6.56 -31.18
C ILE A 9 12.02 -6.77 -30.88
N TYR A 10 11.32 -7.60 -31.68
CA TYR A 10 9.93 -7.95 -31.41
C TYR A 10 9.76 -8.79 -30.12
N PHE A 11 10.73 -9.66 -29.82
CA PHE A 11 10.69 -10.48 -28.60
C PHE A 11 10.89 -9.66 -27.32
N PHE A 12 11.78 -8.65 -27.34
CA PHE A 12 11.95 -7.73 -26.21
C PHE A 12 10.82 -6.72 -26.08
N GLY A 13 10.21 -6.27 -27.18
CA GLY A 13 9.04 -5.38 -27.15
C GLY A 13 7.80 -6.03 -26.54
N LEU A 14 7.65 -7.35 -26.65
CA LEU A 14 6.50 -8.10 -26.11
C LEU A 14 6.61 -8.39 -24.60
N LEU A 15 7.80 -8.27 -24.00
CA LEU A 15 8.02 -8.50 -22.57
C LEU A 15 7.59 -7.32 -21.68
N LEU A 16 7.41 -6.13 -22.25
CA LEU A 16 7.09 -4.91 -21.49
C LEU A 16 5.58 -4.68 -21.29
N VAL A 17 4.70 -5.49 -21.87
CA VAL A 17 3.24 -5.30 -21.80
C VAL A 17 2.55 -6.00 -20.62
N TYR A 18 3.28 -6.72 -19.77
CA TYR A 18 2.69 -7.47 -18.64
C TYR A 18 2.90 -6.86 -17.25
N SER A 19 3.52 -5.68 -17.14
CA SER A 19 3.70 -5.05 -15.83
C SER A 19 2.47 -4.26 -15.39
N CYS A 20 1.32 -4.95 -15.31
CA CYS A 20 0.20 -4.46 -14.52
C CYS A 20 0.50 -4.83 -13.07
N SER A 21 1.00 -3.88 -12.28
CA SER A 21 1.24 -4.07 -10.84
C SER A 21 -0.08 -4.37 -10.13
N ARG A 22 -0.41 -5.66 -10.00
CA ARG A 22 -1.48 -6.09 -9.10
C ARG A 22 -0.97 -5.89 -7.68
N HIS A 23 -1.75 -5.20 -6.85
CA HIS A 23 -1.56 -5.21 -5.41
C HIS A 23 -1.66 -6.67 -4.94
N ASP A 24 -0.53 -7.27 -4.57
CA ASP A 24 -0.49 -8.65 -4.12
C ASP A 24 -0.94 -8.69 -2.66
N LYS A 25 -2.08 -9.33 -2.41
CA LYS A 25 -2.69 -9.51 -1.08
C LYS A 25 -2.40 -10.91 -0.51
N SER A 26 -1.51 -11.68 -1.13
CA SER A 26 -1.23 -13.06 -0.72
C SER A 26 -0.45 -13.17 0.59
N ASN A 27 0.35 -12.15 0.93
CA ASN A 27 1.24 -12.17 2.08
C ASN A 27 0.73 -11.23 3.18
N HIS A 28 -0.32 -11.65 3.89
CA HIS A 28 -0.76 -10.95 5.11
C HIS A 28 0.32 -11.05 6.19
N GLU A 29 0.62 -9.92 6.83
CA GLU A 29 1.62 -9.85 7.90
C GLU A 29 0.97 -9.67 9.26
N PHE A 30 0.08 -8.68 9.38
CA PHE A 30 -0.63 -8.41 10.61
C PHE A 30 -1.91 -7.61 10.40
N THR A 31 -2.77 -7.67 11.42
CA THR A 31 -3.98 -6.86 11.51
C THR A 31 -3.94 -6.11 12.84
N THR A 32 -4.12 -4.79 12.79
CA THR A 32 -4.15 -3.93 13.97
C THR A 32 -5.52 -3.28 14.10
N LYS A 33 -6.11 -3.30 15.30
CA LYS A 33 -7.36 -2.58 15.56
C LYS A 33 -7.07 -1.07 15.62
N ILE A 34 -7.75 -0.29 14.79
CA ILE A 34 -7.66 1.20 14.80
C ILE A 34 -8.70 1.77 15.75
N THR A 35 -9.95 1.32 15.63
CA THR A 35 -11.06 1.66 16.52
C THR A 35 -12.09 0.52 16.50
N ASP A 36 -13.20 0.66 17.21
CA ASP A 36 -14.24 -0.37 17.27
C ASP A 36 -14.82 -0.66 15.88
N GLY A 37 -14.68 -1.92 15.45
CA GLY A 37 -15.15 -2.38 14.16
C GLY A 37 -14.30 -1.97 12.96
N ILE A 38 -13.16 -1.30 13.15
CA ILE A 38 -12.27 -0.86 12.07
C ILE A 38 -10.83 -1.29 12.35
N TYR A 39 -10.24 -1.96 11.38
CA TYR A 39 -8.93 -2.58 11.43
C TYR A 39 -8.06 -2.08 10.28
N LEU A 40 -6.75 -2.09 10.51
CA LEU A 40 -5.72 -1.95 9.52
C LEU A 40 -5.15 -3.33 9.23
N GLU A 41 -5.27 -3.79 7.98
CA GLU A 41 -4.59 -4.98 7.51
C GLU A 41 -3.36 -4.56 6.70
N THR A 42 -2.21 -5.15 7.01
CA THR A 42 -0.94 -4.88 6.34
C THR A 42 -0.48 -6.15 5.61
N TYR A 43 -0.12 -5.98 4.34
CA TYR A 43 0.36 -7.04 3.47
C TYR A 43 1.76 -6.71 2.95
N SER A 44 2.66 -7.68 2.94
CA SER A 44 3.99 -7.50 2.36
C SER A 44 3.97 -7.76 0.85
N ILE A 45 4.36 -6.77 0.06
CA ILE A 45 4.60 -6.96 -1.37
C ILE A 45 5.98 -7.54 -1.60
N TYR A 46 6.96 -7.03 -0.86
CA TYR A 46 8.36 -7.35 -1.07
C TYR A 46 9.16 -7.18 0.21
N ARG A 47 10.12 -8.07 0.44
CA ARG A 47 11.05 -8.03 1.57
C ARG A 47 12.45 -8.37 1.10
N GLN A 48 13.46 -7.57 1.49
CA GLN A 48 14.87 -7.86 1.18
C GLN A 48 15.72 -8.32 2.36
N GLY A 49 15.12 -8.64 3.50
CA GLY A 49 15.89 -9.08 4.66
C GLY A 49 16.88 -8.00 5.11
N ALA A 50 18.07 -8.39 5.58
CA ALA A 50 18.95 -7.49 6.34
C ALA A 50 19.50 -6.25 5.60
N TRP A 51 19.38 -6.17 4.27
CA TRP A 51 20.07 -5.16 3.46
C TRP A 51 19.18 -4.45 2.44
N GLY A 52 17.86 -4.62 2.52
CA GLY A 52 17.00 -3.90 1.61
C GLY A 52 15.66 -3.56 2.19
N THR A 53 14.87 -2.96 1.33
CA THR A 53 13.63 -2.29 1.71
C THR A 53 12.49 -3.28 1.80
N ASP A 54 11.61 -3.06 2.78
CA ASP A 54 10.38 -3.81 2.90
C ASP A 54 9.23 -2.91 2.43
N ILE A 55 8.55 -3.36 1.38
CA ILE A 55 7.41 -2.67 0.78
C ILE A 55 6.13 -3.32 1.28
N PHE A 56 5.25 -2.52 1.86
CA PHE A 56 3.97 -2.97 2.38
C PHE A 56 2.81 -2.23 1.73
N THR A 57 1.66 -2.87 1.74
CA THR A 57 0.37 -2.24 1.44
C THR A 57 -0.54 -2.31 2.65
N ASP A 58 -1.18 -1.18 2.94
CA ASP A 58 -2.16 -1.06 4.00
C ASP A 58 -3.59 -0.97 3.44
N TYR A 59 -4.52 -1.61 4.15
CA TYR A 59 -5.95 -1.52 3.91
C TYR A 59 -6.70 -1.20 5.22
N LEU A 60 -7.61 -0.23 5.17
CA LEU A 60 -8.61 -0.01 6.22
C LEU A 60 -9.82 -0.90 5.94
N THR A 61 -10.31 -1.62 6.93
CA THR A 61 -11.39 -2.59 6.75
C THR A 61 -12.20 -2.79 8.02
N ASP A 62 -13.47 -3.19 7.90
CA ASP A 62 -14.25 -3.76 8.99
C ASP A 62 -14.20 -5.31 9.00
N SER A 63 -13.29 -5.89 8.21
CA SER A 63 -13.12 -7.33 7.98
C SER A 63 -14.29 -8.06 7.32
N THR A 64 -15.41 -7.39 7.02
CA THR A 64 -16.64 -8.06 6.58
C THR A 64 -17.37 -7.39 5.43
N SER A 65 -17.49 -6.06 5.44
CA SER A 65 -18.33 -5.31 4.51
C SER A 65 -17.52 -4.39 3.60
N PHE A 66 -16.37 -3.88 4.06
CA PHE A 66 -15.51 -3.06 3.21
C PHE A 66 -14.01 -3.34 3.43
N ARG A 67 -13.22 -3.14 2.38
CA ARG A 67 -11.76 -3.09 2.45
C ARG A 67 -11.27 -1.98 1.52
N LEU A 68 -10.79 -0.89 2.12
CA LEU A 68 -10.32 0.30 1.44
C LEU A 68 -8.80 0.29 1.35
N PHE A 69 -8.28 0.31 0.12
CA PHE A 69 -6.84 0.52 -0.12
C PHE A 69 -6.41 1.89 0.42
N ILE A 70 -5.32 1.90 1.17
CA ILE A 70 -4.78 3.12 1.77
C ILE A 70 -3.61 3.65 0.99
N ASP A 71 -2.51 2.89 0.98
CA ASP A 71 -1.34 3.17 0.17
C ASP A 71 -0.40 1.96 0.14
N THR A 72 0.56 2.00 -0.77
CA THR A 72 1.76 1.17 -0.73
C THR A 72 2.94 2.06 -0.34
N TYR A 73 3.79 1.60 0.56
CA TYR A 73 4.88 2.39 1.07
C TYR A 73 6.13 1.56 1.34
N ASP A 74 7.28 2.22 1.17
CA ASP A 74 8.58 1.67 1.50
C ASP A 74 8.92 2.04 2.96
N THR A 75 9.10 1.03 3.83
CA THR A 75 9.38 1.28 5.25
C THR A 75 10.75 1.90 5.53
N GLU A 76 11.68 1.92 4.58
CA GLU A 76 12.95 2.59 4.74
C GLU A 76 12.78 4.12 4.74
N ASP A 77 11.93 4.62 3.85
CA ASP A 77 11.79 6.05 3.52
C ASP A 77 10.40 6.63 3.81
N GLU A 78 9.42 5.80 4.14
CA GLU A 78 8.04 6.23 4.34
C GLU A 78 7.40 5.57 5.57
N ALA A 79 6.41 6.25 6.13
CA ALA A 79 5.56 5.68 7.18
C ALA A 79 4.14 6.21 7.09
N ILE A 80 3.18 5.40 7.52
CA ILE A 80 1.78 5.80 7.66
C ILE A 80 1.42 5.74 9.14
N SER A 81 0.83 6.82 9.66
CA SER A 81 0.26 6.85 11.01
C SER A 81 -1.25 7.04 10.97
N PHE A 82 -1.91 6.47 11.96
CA PHE A 82 -3.34 6.60 12.18
C PHE A 82 -3.56 7.20 13.57
N SER A 83 -4.49 8.14 13.66
CA SER A 83 -5.03 8.63 14.92
C SER A 83 -6.54 8.72 14.81
N VAL A 84 -7.25 8.51 15.92
CA VAL A 84 -8.70 8.58 15.97
C VAL A 84 -9.08 9.80 16.80
N LYS A 85 -9.96 10.64 16.26
CA LYS A 85 -10.53 11.78 16.97
C LYS A 85 -12.03 11.76 16.79
N GLU A 86 -12.74 11.54 17.89
CA GLU A 86 -14.20 11.41 17.88
C GLU A 86 -14.62 10.35 16.84
N ASP A 87 -15.44 10.72 15.87
CA ASP A 87 -15.93 9.81 14.82
C ASP A 87 -15.12 9.88 13.52
N THR A 88 -13.86 10.31 13.60
CA THR A 88 -12.97 10.43 12.45
C THR A 88 -11.65 9.71 12.63
N ILE A 89 -11.22 9.00 11.59
CA ILE A 89 -9.89 8.43 11.47
C ILE A 89 -9.04 9.40 10.65
N ILE A 90 -7.94 9.82 11.24
CA ILE A 90 -6.96 10.72 10.64
C ILE A 90 -5.74 9.89 10.26
N LEU A 91 -5.49 9.81 8.96
CA LEU A 91 -4.31 9.20 8.40
C LEU A 91 -3.29 10.27 8.02
N THR A 92 -2.04 10.08 8.42
CA THR A 92 -0.91 10.92 7.98
C THR A 92 0.18 10.07 7.35
N LYS A 93 0.57 10.37 6.11
CA LYS A 93 1.74 9.77 5.46
C LYS A 93 2.95 10.67 5.64
N TYR A 94 4.08 10.06 6.00
CA TYR A 94 5.36 10.72 6.14
C TYR A 94 6.36 10.18 5.13
N HIS A 95 7.30 11.05 4.78
CA HIS A 95 8.55 10.68 4.13
C HIS A 95 9.70 11.04 5.08
N PHE A 96 10.72 10.19 5.15
CA PHE A 96 11.91 10.42 5.95
C PHE A 96 12.98 11.08 5.10
N THR A 97 13.48 12.23 5.55
CA THR A 97 14.63 12.87 4.93
C THR A 97 15.90 12.07 5.22
N LYS A 98 17.01 12.44 4.56
CA LYS A 98 18.33 11.83 4.82
C LYS A 98 18.77 11.94 6.29
N ASP A 99 18.34 12.99 6.97
CA ASP A 99 18.62 13.25 8.38
C ASP A 99 17.61 12.58 9.32
N ARG A 100 16.74 11.70 8.79
CA ARG A 100 15.63 11.01 9.48
C ARG A 100 14.58 11.95 10.09
N GLU A 101 14.50 13.18 9.58
CA GLU A 101 13.38 14.08 9.88
C GLU A 101 12.13 13.63 9.10
N LYS A 102 10.95 13.93 9.65
CA LYS A 102 9.67 13.52 9.08
C LYS A 102 9.00 14.68 8.36
N ASP A 103 8.85 14.54 7.04
CA ASP A 103 8.01 15.43 6.25
C ASP A 103 6.62 14.83 6.04
N ILE A 104 5.57 15.62 6.24
CA ILE A 104 4.21 15.19 5.95
C ILE A 104 3.99 15.23 4.44
N VAL A 105 3.77 14.07 3.83
CA VAL A 105 3.44 13.96 2.41
C VAL A 105 1.98 14.31 2.19
N TYR A 106 1.08 13.69 2.95
CA TYR A 106 -0.33 14.01 2.90
C TYR A 106 -1.05 13.62 4.19
N LYS A 107 -2.26 14.17 4.35
CA LYS A 107 -3.20 13.82 5.41
C LYS A 107 -4.57 13.50 4.80
N LYS A 108 -5.15 12.37 5.17
CA LYS A 108 -6.52 11.98 4.80
C LYS A 108 -7.36 11.89 6.07
N ILE A 109 -8.62 12.31 5.97
CA ILE A 109 -9.59 12.24 7.07
C ILE A 109 -10.74 11.38 6.58
N PHE A 110 -11.08 10.36 7.35
CA PHE A 110 -12.15 9.43 7.06
C PHE A 110 -13.16 9.46 8.20
N PRO A 111 -14.35 10.04 7.99
CA PRO A 111 -15.47 9.83 8.89
C PRO A 111 -15.81 8.35 8.97
N ILE A 112 -15.95 7.82 10.19
CA ILE A 112 -16.17 6.39 10.42
C ILE A 112 -17.47 5.90 9.75
N GLU A 113 -18.52 6.73 9.78
CA GLU A 113 -19.80 6.40 9.15
C GLU A 113 -19.70 6.32 7.62
N GLU A 114 -18.86 7.14 6.99
CA GLU A 114 -18.61 7.04 5.56
C GLU A 114 -17.91 5.73 5.22
N LEU A 115 -16.92 5.30 6.03
CA LEU A 115 -16.23 4.03 5.82
C LEU A 115 -17.20 2.84 5.88
N LYS A 116 -18.09 2.81 6.87
CA LYS A 116 -19.11 1.75 7.01
C LYS A 116 -20.10 1.72 5.83
N SER A 117 -20.28 2.85 5.14
CA SER A 117 -21.17 2.94 3.98
C SER A 117 -20.57 2.42 2.67
N ILE A 118 -19.25 2.20 2.60
CA ILE A 118 -18.53 1.82 1.37
C ILE A 118 -19.05 0.50 0.77
N ASN A 119 -19.45 -0.45 1.63
CA ASN A 119 -20.01 -1.77 1.26
C ASN A 119 -19.34 -2.41 0.03
N ARG A 120 -17.99 -2.40 0.02
CA ARG A 120 -17.14 -2.90 -1.07
C ARG A 120 -15.92 -3.58 -0.49
N PHE A 121 -15.98 -4.91 -0.43
CA PHE A 121 -14.89 -5.75 0.05
C PHE A 121 -14.12 -6.32 -1.15
N GLU A 122 -12.97 -5.71 -1.45
CA GLU A 122 -12.07 -6.13 -2.54
C GLU A 122 -10.69 -6.51 -2.03
#